data_AF-J9F8W7-F1
#
_entry.id   AF-J9F8W7-F1
#
_cell.length_a   1.000
_cell.length_b   1.000
_cell.length_c   1.000
_cell.angle_alpha   90.00
_cell.angle_beta   90.00
_cell.angle_gamma   90.00
#
_symmetry.space_group_name_H-M   'P 1'
#
loop_
_entity.id
_entity.type
_entity.pdbx_description
1 polymer ?
#
loop_
_entity_poly.entity_id
_entity_poly.type
_entity_poly.pdbx_seq_one_letter_code
_entity_poly.pdbx_strand_id
1 'polypeptide(L)'
;MMKNINIKKLLILNVPYILVGLFATNIGEAWRLAEGADMSAKFLSFFSTITMALKNPLPSLHPMDLLVGIICGAALRLAVYLKGKNAKKYRHNEEYGSARWGTAKDIEPFMAPKFEDNIILTKTERLMMSNRPKNPAGSGKTRFWIKPNLLQMHSSYVVTDPNVYTIRR
;
A
#
# COMPACT_ATOMS: atom_id res chain seq x y z
N MET A 1 5.23 -19.74 -7.26
CA MET A 1 4.95 -18.77 -8.34
C MET A 1 6.03 -17.70 -8.32
N MET A 2 7.02 -17.77 -9.22
CA MET A 2 8.10 -16.77 -9.26
C MET A 2 7.53 -15.45 -9.76
N LYS A 3 7.52 -14.44 -8.89
CA LYS A 3 7.06 -13.09 -9.23
C LYS A 3 8.03 -12.55 -10.28
N ASN A 4 7.58 -12.32 -11.51
CA ASN A 4 8.40 -11.70 -12.54
C ASN A 4 8.82 -10.31 -12.04
N ILE A 5 10.06 -10.19 -11.56
CA ILE A 5 10.58 -8.93 -11.02
C ILE A 5 10.81 -8.01 -12.21
N ASN A 6 9.93 -7.02 -12.37
CA ASN A 6 10.10 -6.00 -13.39
C ASN A 6 11.25 -5.06 -12.95
N ILE A 7 12.46 -5.35 -13.43
CA ILE A 7 13.70 -4.65 -13.08
C ILE A 7 13.58 -3.15 -13.37
N LYS A 8 12.92 -2.75 -14.48
CA LYS A 8 12.69 -1.33 -14.82
C LYS A 8 11.88 -0.62 -13.73
N LYS A 9 10.80 -1.25 -13.25
CA LYS A 9 9.96 -0.68 -12.18
C LYS A 9 10.72 -0.56 -10.87
N LEU A 10 11.58 -1.55 -10.56
CA LEU A 10 12.42 -1.53 -9.37
C LEU A 10 13.49 -0.43 -9.44
N LEU A 11 14.09 -0.22 -10.60
CA LEU A 11 15.05 0.87 -10.82
C LEU A 11 14.36 2.23 -10.67
N ILE A 12 13.27 2.48 -11.39
CA ILE A 12 12.51 3.74 -11.32
C ILE A 12 12.10 4.07 -9.88
N LEU A 13 11.71 3.05 -9.10
CA LEU A 13 11.37 3.24 -7.69
C LEU A 13 12.58 3.66 -6.84
N ASN A 14 13.78 3.14 -7.12
CA ASN A 14 14.97 3.41 -6.31
C ASN A 14 15.77 4.67 -6.74
N VAL A 15 15.62 5.13 -7.99
CA VAL A 15 16.28 6.33 -8.54
C VAL A 15 16.21 7.56 -7.63
N PRO A 16 15.04 7.99 -7.11
CA PRO A 16 14.99 9.19 -6.27
C PRO A 16 15.80 9.07 -4.99
N TYR A 17 15.88 7.88 -4.40
CA TYR A 17 16.68 7.64 -3.19
C TYR A 17 18.18 7.69 -3.48
N ILE A 18 18.60 7.21 -4.66
CA ILE A 18 19.99 7.28 -5.12
C ILE A 18 20.39 8.73 -5.39
N LEU A 19 19.52 9.50 -6.06
CA LEU A 19 19.78 10.92 -6.33
C LEU A 19 19.92 11.73 -5.04
N VAL A 20 19.06 11.50 -4.04
CA VAL A 20 19.19 12.16 -2.73
C VAL A 20 20.45 11.71 -2.01
N GLY A 21 20.82 10.42 -2.08
CA GLY A 21 22.07 9.92 -1.51
C GLY A 21 23.31 10.54 -2.15
N LEU A 22 23.33 10.71 -3.47
CA LEU A 22 24.40 11.39 -4.20
C LEU A 22 24.45 12.89 -3.86
N PHE A 23 23.30 13.56 -3.70
CA PHE A 23 23.31 14.95 -3.25
C PHE A 23 23.81 15.10 -1.81
N ALA A 24 23.51 14.12 -0.95
CA ALA A 24 23.95 14.10 0.43
C ALA A 24 25.46 13.88 0.60
N THR A 25 26.21 13.47 -0.43
CA THR A 25 27.69 13.40 -0.33
C THR A 25 28.31 14.78 -0.13
N ASN A 26 27.66 15.85 -0.61
CA ASN A 26 28.14 17.23 -0.46
C ASN A 26 28.11 17.68 1.02
N ILE A 27 27.27 17.04 1.83
CA ILE A 27 27.23 17.22 3.29
C ILE A 27 28.49 16.61 3.92
N GLY A 28 28.92 15.42 3.47
CA GLY A 28 30.18 14.81 3.90
C GLY A 28 31.40 15.65 3.51
N GLU A 29 31.40 16.20 2.29
CA GLU A 29 32.45 17.08 1.80
C GLU A 29 32.57 18.36 2.65
N ALA A 30 31.43 19.00 2.96
CA ALA A 30 31.41 20.15 3.86
C ALA A 30 31.93 19.81 5.26
N TRP A 31 31.64 18.61 5.78
CA TRP A 31 32.17 18.17 7.08
C TRP A 31 33.69 17.97 7.06
N ARG A 32 34.25 17.56 5.91
CA ARG A 32 35.70 17.45 5.71
C ARG A 32 36.36 18.83 5.61
N LEU A 33 35.74 19.77 4.90
CA LEU A 33 36.24 21.14 4.69
C LEU A 33 36.08 22.03 5.93
N ALA A 34 35.22 21.65 6.87
CA ALA A 34 35.03 22.35 8.13
C ALA A 34 36.27 22.20 9.05
N GLU A 35 37.03 23.28 9.18
CA GLU A 35 38.11 23.39 10.16
C GLU A 35 37.61 24.00 11.47
N GLY A 36 38.13 23.53 12.60
CA GLY A 36 37.78 24.07 13.91
C GLY A 36 38.64 23.45 15.01
N ALA A 37 39.07 24.28 15.97
CA ALA A 37 39.87 23.85 17.13
C ALA A 37 39.04 22.99 18.11
N ASP A 38 37.75 23.28 18.22
CA ASP A 38 36.77 22.55 19.04
C ASP A 38 35.61 22.02 18.20
N MET A 39 34.91 20.99 18.70
CA MET A 39 33.75 20.40 18.02
C MET A 39 32.61 21.40 17.77
N SER A 40 32.40 22.36 18.67
CA SER A 40 31.42 23.43 18.50
C SER A 40 31.84 24.41 17.40
N ALA A 41 33.11 24.80 17.36
CA ALA A 41 33.67 25.66 16.33
C ALA A 41 33.63 24.99 14.95
N LYS A 42 33.91 23.68 14.89
CA LYS A 42 33.80 22.87 13.68
C LYS A 42 32.37 22.75 13.17
N PHE A 43 31.39 22.69 14.07
CA PHE A 43 29.97 22.69 13.69
C PHE A 43 29.52 24.04 13.13
N LEU A 44 30.05 25.15 13.64
CA LEU A 44 29.77 26.49 13.10
C LEU A 44 30.42 26.70 11.74
N SER A 45 31.68 26.26 11.56
CA SER A 45 32.37 26.32 10.25
C SER A 45 31.79 25.35 9.22
N PHE A 46 31.11 24.29 9.67
CA PHE A 46 30.32 23.43 8.80
C PHE A 46 29.17 24.18 8.10
N PHE A 47 28.44 25.06 8.79
CA PHE A 47 27.35 25.82 8.15
C PHE A 47 27.83 26.83 7.11
N SER A 48 29.06 27.35 7.23
CA SER A 48 29.62 28.20 6.19
C SER A 48 30.12 27.38 5.00
N THR A 49 30.81 26.26 5.26
CA THR A 49 31.36 25.37 4.23
C THR A 49 30.30 24.56 3.49
N ILE A 50 29.13 24.29 4.09
CA ILE A 50 28.02 23.61 3.41
C ILE A 50 27.52 24.39 2.20
N THR A 51 27.46 25.72 2.30
CA THR A 51 27.03 26.57 1.18
C THR A 51 28.05 26.57 0.05
N MET A 52 29.33 26.35 0.37
CA MET A 52 30.41 26.24 -0.61
C MET A 52 30.41 24.85 -1.28
N ALA A 53 30.25 23.78 -0.51
CA ALA A 53 30.14 22.42 -1.05
C ALA A 53 28.88 22.23 -1.92
N LEU A 54 27.77 22.90 -1.57
CA LEU A 54 26.53 22.88 -2.36
C LEU A 54 26.61 23.64 -3.69
N LYS A 55 27.62 24.51 -3.89
CA LYS A 55 27.82 25.17 -5.20
C LYS A 55 28.29 24.21 -6.28
N ASN A 56 28.94 23.11 -5.89
CA ASN A 56 29.33 22.07 -6.83
C ASN A 56 28.17 21.06 -6.97
N PRO A 57 27.59 20.93 -8.17
CA PRO A 57 26.49 19.98 -8.39
C PRO A 57 26.96 18.52 -8.50
N LEU A 58 28.28 18.28 -8.46
CA LEU A 58 28.87 16.96 -8.59
C LEU A 58 29.09 16.32 -7.22
N PRO A 59 28.78 15.02 -7.05
CA PRO A 59 28.99 14.31 -5.80
C PRO A 59 30.48 14.07 -5.54
N SER A 60 30.89 14.25 -4.29
CA SER A 60 32.23 13.90 -3.82
C SER A 60 32.45 12.38 -3.83
N LEU A 61 33.55 11.93 -4.44
CA LEU A 61 33.92 10.50 -4.56
C LEU A 61 34.77 9.98 -3.39
N HIS A 62 34.83 10.70 -2.28
CA HIS A 62 35.56 10.24 -1.10
C HIS A 62 34.80 9.14 -0.34
N PRO A 63 35.48 8.07 0.14
CA PRO A 63 34.82 6.94 0.81
C PRO A 63 33.93 7.32 2.00
N MET A 64 34.34 8.31 2.80
CA MET A 64 33.58 8.79 3.96
C MET A 64 32.33 9.57 3.54
N ASP A 65 32.43 10.38 2.48
CA ASP A 65 31.31 11.17 1.97
C ASP A 65 30.26 10.27 1.29
N LEU A 66 30.73 9.22 0.61
CA LEU A 66 29.89 8.16 0.02
C LEU A 66 29.13 7.38 1.11
N LEU A 67 29.77 7.08 2.24
CA LEU A 67 29.10 6.46 3.39
C LEU A 67 27.97 7.35 3.92
N VAL A 68 28.21 8.65 4.08
CA VAL A 68 27.18 9.62 4.48
C VAL A 68 26.02 9.63 3.49
N GLY A 69 26.32 9.65 2.18
CA GLY A 69 25.30 9.57 1.12
C GLY A 69 24.45 8.30 1.18
N ILE A 70 25.09 7.13 1.36
CA ILE A 70 24.40 5.83 1.48
C ILE A 70 23.50 5.81 2.72
N ILE A 71 24.00 6.28 3.86
CA ILE A 71 23.23 6.32 5.12
C ILE A 71 22.02 7.23 4.96
N CYS A 72 22.19 8.44 4.40
CA CYS A 72 21.08 9.37 4.16
C CYS A 72 20.03 8.78 3.19
N GLY A 73 20.45 8.17 2.09
CA GLY A 73 19.54 7.53 1.14
C GLY A 73 18.77 6.35 1.76
N ALA A 74 19.45 5.52 2.56
CA ALA A 74 18.84 4.40 3.28
C ALA A 74 17.85 4.87 4.35
N ALA A 75 18.20 5.91 5.11
CA ALA A 75 17.32 6.50 6.11
C ALA A 75 16.04 7.07 5.48
N LEU A 76 16.15 7.78 4.35
CA LEU A 76 14.99 8.30 3.63
C LEU A 76 14.10 7.17 3.11
N ARG A 77 14.70 6.10 2.55
CA ARG A 77 13.96 4.91 2.12
C ARG A 77 13.21 4.25 3.28
N LEU A 78 13.85 4.14 4.44
CA LEU A 78 13.23 3.59 5.65
C LEU A 78 12.07 4.46 6.13
N ALA A 79 12.25 5.78 6.18
CA ALA A 79 11.20 6.72 6.60
C ALA A 79 9.96 6.64 5.69
N VAL A 80 10.16 6.62 4.37
CA VAL A 80 9.06 6.47 3.39
C VAL A 80 8.39 5.10 3.53
N TYR A 81 9.16 4.04 3.75
CA TYR A 81 8.63 2.69 3.94
C TYR A 81 7.74 2.59 5.19
N LEU A 82 8.19 3.14 6.32
CA LEU A 82 7.42 3.17 7.56
C LEU A 82 6.14 4.01 7.40
N LYS A 83 6.23 5.17 6.74
CA LYS A 83 5.06 6.01 6.45
C LYS A 83 4.06 5.32 5.54
N GLY A 84 4.55 4.59 4.52
CA GLY A 84 3.71 3.83 3.60
C GLY A 84 2.99 2.65 4.27
N LYS A 85 3.64 1.96 5.21
CA LYS A 85 3.01 0.88 5.99
C LYS A 85 1.89 1.36 6.90
N ASN A 86 2.06 2.55 7.48
CA ASN A 86 1.08 3.16 8.38
C ASN A 86 0.05 4.04 7.67
N ALA A 87 0.04 4.05 6.33
CA ALA A 87 -0.92 4.80 5.54
C ALA A 87 -2.32 4.19 5.70
N LYS A 88 -3.13 4.81 6.56
CA LYS A 88 -4.55 4.47 6.71
C LYS A 88 -5.31 4.88 5.45
N LYS A 89 -6.19 3.99 4.97
CA LYS A 89 -7.05 4.26 3.82
C LYS A 89 -8.24 5.13 4.26
N TYR A 90 -8.12 6.44 4.05
CA TYR A 90 -9.20 7.38 4.31
C TYR A 90 -9.77 7.92 3.00
N ARG A 91 -11.07 8.24 2.98
CA ARG A 91 -11.67 9.06 1.92
C ARG A 91 -11.51 10.51 2.34
N HIS A 92 -10.53 11.20 1.76
CA HIS A 92 -10.27 12.60 2.09
C HIS A 92 -11.41 13.47 1.57
N ASN A 93 -11.83 14.46 2.36
CA ASN A 93 -12.92 15.40 2.05
C ASN A 93 -14.31 14.76 1.97
N GLU A 94 -14.51 13.60 2.57
CA GLU A 94 -15.83 12.99 2.69
C GLU A 94 -16.22 12.85 4.16
N GLU A 95 -17.41 13.35 4.49
CA GLU A 95 -17.98 13.20 5.82
C GLU A 95 -18.36 11.75 6.10
N TYR A 96 -18.33 11.41 7.38
CA TYR A 96 -18.82 10.12 7.84
C TYR A 96 -20.31 9.99 7.49
N GLY A 97 -20.64 9.05 6.60
CA GLY A 97 -22.02 8.88 6.12
C GLY A 97 -22.23 9.26 4.65
N SER A 98 -21.20 9.65 3.90
CA SER A 98 -21.23 9.86 2.45
C SER A 98 -21.54 8.60 1.60
N ALA A 99 -21.95 7.51 2.23
CA ALA A 99 -22.25 6.26 1.56
C ALA A 99 -23.45 6.44 0.61
N ARG A 100 -23.23 6.21 -0.69
CA ARG A 100 -24.28 6.16 -1.71
C ARG A 100 -24.66 4.73 -2.03
N TRP A 101 -25.85 4.56 -2.59
CA TRP A 101 -26.23 3.30 -3.22
C TRP A 101 -25.28 3.00 -4.38
N GLY A 102 -24.77 1.77 -4.41
CA GLY A 102 -23.94 1.26 -5.50
C GLY A 102 -24.79 1.02 -6.74
N THR A 103 -24.17 1.18 -7.90
CA THR A 103 -24.74 0.83 -9.21
C THR A 103 -24.18 -0.51 -9.68
N ALA A 104 -24.78 -1.12 -10.70
CA ALA A 104 -24.30 -2.38 -11.26
C ALA A 104 -22.81 -2.33 -11.69
N LYS A 105 -22.34 -1.17 -12.15
CA LYS A 105 -20.92 -0.96 -12.51
C LYS A 105 -19.98 -1.03 -11.31
N ASP A 106 -20.45 -0.63 -10.13
CA ASP A 106 -19.62 -0.62 -8.92
C ASP A 106 -19.33 -2.06 -8.42
N ILE A 107 -20.18 -3.04 -8.75
CA ILE A 107 -20.02 -4.44 -8.32
C ILE A 107 -19.32 -5.35 -9.35
N GLU A 108 -19.27 -4.95 -10.63
CA GLU A 108 -18.60 -5.70 -11.71
C GLU A 108 -17.20 -6.24 -11.35
N PRO A 109 -16.30 -5.46 -10.71
CA PRO A 109 -14.97 -5.95 -10.36
C PRO A 109 -14.96 -7.08 -9.33
N PHE A 110 -16.08 -7.27 -8.61
CA PHE A 110 -16.25 -8.28 -7.58
C PHE A 110 -17.08 -9.48 -8.07
N MET A 111 -17.48 -9.50 -9.34
CA MET A 111 -18.14 -10.63 -9.97
C MET A 111 -17.11 -11.49 -10.72
N ALA A 112 -17.16 -12.81 -10.50
CA ALA A 112 -16.42 -13.76 -11.29
C ALA A 112 -17.02 -13.87 -12.71
N PRO A 113 -16.19 -14.12 -13.74
CA PRO A 113 -16.66 -14.25 -15.13
C PRO A 113 -17.58 -15.46 -15.33
N LYS A 114 -17.40 -16.53 -14.56
CA LYS A 114 -18.30 -17.69 -14.54
C LYS A 114 -19.41 -17.44 -13.54
N PHE A 115 -20.66 -17.60 -13.97
CA PHE A 115 -21.82 -17.37 -13.11
C PHE A 115 -21.85 -18.27 -11.88
N GLU A 116 -21.46 -19.53 -12.04
CA GLU A 116 -21.49 -20.57 -10.99
C GLU A 116 -20.57 -20.25 -9.80
N ASP A 117 -19.49 -19.50 -10.03
CA ASP A 117 -18.51 -19.13 -9.00
C ASP A 117 -18.96 -17.92 -8.15
N ASN A 118 -20.16 -17.40 -8.40
CA ASN A 118 -20.71 -16.24 -7.72
C ASN A 118 -21.89 -16.58 -6.81
N ILE A 119 -21.85 -16.03 -5.60
CA ILE A 119 -23.03 -15.94 -4.72
C ILE A 119 -24.01 -14.94 -5.32
N ILE A 120 -25.27 -15.34 -5.47
CA ILE A 120 -26.35 -14.44 -5.87
C ILE A 120 -26.73 -13.59 -4.67
N LEU A 121 -26.63 -12.26 -4.82
CA LEU A 121 -27.09 -11.33 -3.80
C LEU A 121 -28.45 -10.73 -4.17
N THR A 122 -28.56 -10.22 -5.39
CA THR A 122 -29.80 -9.68 -5.93
C THR A 122 -29.95 -10.12 -7.39
N LYS A 123 -30.90 -9.51 -8.12
CA LYS A 123 -31.04 -9.71 -9.56
C LYS A 123 -29.80 -9.25 -10.35
N THR A 124 -29.15 -8.18 -9.88
CA THR A 124 -28.05 -7.49 -10.57
C THR A 124 -26.71 -7.66 -9.85
N GLU A 125 -26.72 -7.81 -8.54
CA GLU A 125 -25.53 -7.92 -7.71
C GLU A 125 -25.16 -9.38 -7.41
N ARG A 126 -23.90 -9.73 -7.67
CA ARG A 126 -23.32 -11.04 -7.37
C ARG A 126 -21.92 -10.87 -6.79
N LEU A 127 -21.42 -11.85 -6.06
CA LEU A 127 -20.13 -11.74 -5.41
C LEU A 127 -19.30 -13.01 -5.57
N MET A 128 -18.05 -12.85 -6.03
CA MET A 128 -17.08 -13.93 -6.13
C MET A 128 -16.60 -14.40 -4.75
N MET A 129 -16.35 -15.70 -4.62
CA MET A 129 -16.06 -16.35 -3.35
C MET A 129 -14.69 -16.04 -2.72
N SER A 130 -13.77 -15.41 -3.46
CA SER A 130 -12.42 -15.14 -2.97
C SER A 130 -12.35 -14.02 -1.92
N ASN A 131 -13.32 -13.09 -1.90
CA ASN A 131 -13.35 -11.95 -0.98
C ASN A 131 -14.72 -11.87 -0.29
N ARG A 132 -14.96 -12.73 0.71
CA ARG A 132 -16.24 -12.82 1.42
C ARG A 132 -16.38 -11.76 2.54
N PRO A 133 -17.36 -10.85 2.49
CA PRO A 133 -17.76 -10.04 3.64
C PRO A 133 -18.58 -10.86 4.66
N LYS A 134 -18.64 -10.37 5.91
CA LYS A 134 -19.28 -11.06 7.05
C LYS A 134 -20.81 -10.95 7.00
N ASN A 135 -21.50 -12.06 7.27
CA ASN A 135 -22.94 -12.31 7.02
C ASN A 135 -23.92 -11.21 7.53
N PRO A 136 -25.00 -10.90 6.79
CA PRO A 136 -26.10 -10.06 7.28
C PRO A 136 -27.24 -10.86 7.97
N ALA A 137 -27.96 -10.26 8.94
CA ALA A 137 -29.19 -10.75 9.61
C ALA A 137 -30.48 -10.05 9.07
N GLY A 138 -31.69 -10.62 9.22
CA GLY A 138 -32.96 -10.09 8.65
C GLY A 138 -33.97 -11.10 8.05
N SER A 139 -35.26 -10.76 7.95
CA SER A 139 -36.41 -11.67 7.67
C SER A 139 -36.54 -12.11 6.19
N GLY A 140 -36.80 -13.41 5.95
CA GLY A 140 -37.05 -13.97 4.59
C GLY A 140 -35.85 -14.62 3.88
N LYS A 141 -34.66 -14.65 4.49
CA LYS A 141 -33.43 -15.16 3.85
C LYS A 141 -33.53 -16.61 3.42
N THR A 142 -34.26 -17.45 4.16
CA THR A 142 -34.32 -18.87 3.83
C THR A 142 -34.84 -19.10 2.42
N ARG A 143 -35.95 -18.45 2.03
CA ARG A 143 -36.55 -18.63 0.70
C ARG A 143 -35.84 -17.87 -0.41
N PHE A 144 -35.45 -16.62 -0.16
CA PHE A 144 -34.99 -15.72 -1.22
C PHE A 144 -33.47 -15.62 -1.35
N TRP A 145 -32.72 -16.06 -0.34
CA TRP A 145 -31.26 -15.96 -0.33
C TRP A 145 -30.57 -17.31 -0.19
N ILE A 146 -30.95 -18.08 0.82
CA ILE A 146 -30.30 -19.34 1.19
C ILE A 146 -30.66 -20.44 0.19
N LYS A 147 -31.96 -20.66 -0.10
CA LYS A 147 -32.39 -21.69 -1.06
C LYS A 147 -31.81 -21.51 -2.47
N PRO A 148 -31.84 -20.31 -3.09
CA PRO A 148 -31.24 -20.11 -4.42
C PRO A 148 -29.73 -20.41 -4.43
N ASN A 149 -28.98 -19.95 -3.42
CA ASN A 149 -27.54 -20.20 -3.35
C ASN A 149 -27.21 -21.67 -3.01
N LEU A 150 -28.03 -22.36 -2.22
CA LEU A 150 -27.89 -23.81 -1.99
C LEU A 150 -28.15 -24.61 -3.26
N LEU A 151 -29.16 -24.24 -4.05
CA LEU A 151 -29.52 -24.91 -5.30
C LEU A 151 -28.47 -24.72 -6.41
N GLN A 152 -27.61 -23.69 -6.32
CA GLN A 152 -26.46 -23.56 -7.21
C GLN A 152 -25.42 -24.67 -7.01
N MET A 153 -25.41 -25.33 -5.84
CA MET A 153 -24.47 -26.41 -5.49
C MET A 153 -22.98 -26.07 -5.76
N HIS A 154 -22.61 -24.79 -5.71
CA HIS A 154 -21.26 -24.34 -6.08
C HIS A 154 -20.20 -24.57 -4.99
N SER A 155 -20.61 -24.97 -3.78
CA SER A 155 -19.69 -25.26 -2.67
C SER A 155 -20.32 -26.23 -1.66
N SER A 156 -19.50 -26.76 -0.74
CA SER A 156 -19.99 -27.57 0.37
C SER A 156 -20.62 -26.68 1.45
N TYR A 157 -21.87 -26.95 1.80
CA TYR A 157 -22.61 -26.20 2.82
C TYR A 157 -22.85 -27.04 4.07
N VAL A 158 -22.62 -26.43 5.23
CA VAL A 158 -23.14 -26.91 6.51
C VAL A 158 -24.32 -26.02 6.86
N VAL A 159 -25.52 -26.59 6.91
CA VAL A 159 -26.76 -25.87 7.17
C VAL A 159 -27.31 -26.29 8.53
N THR A 160 -27.41 -25.35 9.45
CA THR A 160 -28.16 -25.52 10.70
C THR A 160 -29.63 -25.20 10.41
N ASP A 161 -30.47 -26.22 10.25
CA ASP A 161 -31.90 -26.07 9.94
C ASP A 161 -32.77 -26.33 11.19
N PRO A 162 -32.98 -25.32 12.06
CA PRO A 162 -33.67 -25.51 13.34
C PRO A 162 -35.13 -25.98 13.20
N ASN A 163 -35.76 -25.74 12.04
CA ASN A 163 -37.17 -26.06 11.80
C ASN A 163 -37.40 -26.98 10.58
N VAL A 164 -36.35 -27.58 10.00
CA VAL A 164 -36.38 -28.53 8.86
C VAL A 164 -37.08 -27.99 7.58
N TYR A 165 -37.22 -26.67 7.42
CA TYR A 165 -37.90 -26.06 6.25
C TYR A 165 -36.99 -25.88 5.04
N THR A 166 -35.68 -26.02 5.22
CA THR A 166 -34.70 -25.73 4.16
C THR A 166 -34.54 -26.94 3.24
N ILE A 167 -34.56 -28.15 3.82
CA ILE A 167 -34.29 -29.42 3.13
C ILE A 167 -35.58 -30.12 2.63
N ARG A 168 -36.75 -29.77 3.18
CA ARG A 168 -38.03 -30.30 2.67
C ARG A 168 -38.39 -29.66 1.33
N ARG A 169 -38.59 -30.53 0.32
CA ARG A 169 -39.13 -30.20 -1.01
C ARG A 169 -40.54 -29.64 -0.91
#